data_AF-A0A2M8NF00-F1
#
_entry.id   AF-A0A2M8NF00-F1
#
_cell.length_a   1.000
_cell.length_b   1.000
_cell.length_c   1.000
_cell.angle_alpha   90.00
_cell.angle_beta   90.00
_cell.angle_gamma   90.00
#
_symmetry.space_group_name_H-M   'P 1'
#
loop_
_entity.id
_entity.type
_entity.pdbx_description
1 polymer ?
#
loop_
_entity_poly.entity_id
_entity_poly.type
_entity_poly.pdbx_seq_one_letter_code
_entity_poly.pdbx_strand_id
1 'polypeptide(L)'
;RLSADDFINVTAFGGGSPQYLEEAGVAVDESALAFLRAAKTDTVYFRHMIHRLAAYFGVNPDVDSVAAARNAAIERDGYDVYCKTMFMAGDIATLIVDFGYPQPSIPVETFRREAGIEIVPIFRIEPLIVDLLNA
;
A
#
# COMPACT_ATOMS: atom_id res chain seq x y z
N ARG A 1 13.84 2.80 0.99
CA ARG A 1 13.49 3.82 -0.04
C ARG A 1 12.78 3.11 -1.17
N LEU A 2 11.66 3.62 -1.67
CA LEU A 2 10.94 3.02 -2.80
C LEU A 2 11.32 3.71 -4.11
N SER A 3 11.53 2.95 -5.19
CA SER A 3 11.50 3.51 -6.55
C SER A 3 10.06 3.89 -6.95
N ALA A 4 9.88 4.56 -8.09
CA ALA A 4 8.54 4.81 -8.64
C ALA A 4 7.78 3.50 -8.92
N ASP A 5 8.47 2.47 -9.39
CA ASP A 5 7.88 1.15 -9.65
C ASP A 5 7.46 0.45 -8.37
N ASP A 6 8.34 0.46 -7.36
CA ASP A 6 8.00 -0.13 -6.07
C ASP A 6 6.81 0.60 -5.46
N PHE A 7 6.78 1.94 -5.59
CA PHE A 7 5.66 2.75 -5.15
C PHE A 7 4.36 2.36 -5.87
N ILE A 8 4.38 2.23 -7.19
CA ILE A 8 3.22 1.77 -7.97
C ILE A 8 2.78 0.38 -7.49
N ASN A 9 3.71 -0.55 -7.31
CA ASN A 9 3.40 -1.93 -6.95
C ASN A 9 2.79 -2.09 -5.55
N VAL A 10 3.18 -1.25 -4.58
CA VAL A 10 2.64 -1.33 -3.21
C VAL A 10 1.40 -0.47 -2.98
N THR A 11 1.07 0.45 -3.90
CA THR A 11 -0.06 1.36 -3.74
C THR A 11 -1.18 1.14 -4.74
N ALA A 12 -0.95 0.48 -5.87
CA ALA A 12 -1.99 0.21 -6.84
C ALA A 12 -2.99 -0.83 -6.32
N PHE A 13 -4.27 -0.63 -6.65
CA PHE A 13 -5.31 -1.61 -6.41
C PHE A 13 -5.48 -2.49 -7.66
N GLY A 14 -4.95 -3.71 -7.61
CA GLY A 14 -5.00 -4.66 -8.73
C GLY A 14 -3.98 -4.36 -9.83
N GLY A 15 -4.29 -4.78 -11.07
CA GLY A 15 -3.41 -4.55 -12.23
C GLY A 15 -2.30 -5.59 -12.42
N GLY A 16 -2.37 -6.74 -11.74
CA GLY A 16 -1.47 -7.88 -11.92
C GLY A 16 -0.04 -7.65 -11.42
N SER A 17 0.81 -8.66 -11.59
CA SER A 17 2.23 -8.59 -11.27
C SER A 17 3.04 -9.37 -12.32
N PRO A 18 4.34 -9.08 -12.48
CA PRO A 18 5.23 -9.90 -13.30
C PRO A 18 5.13 -11.38 -12.92
N GLN A 19 5.16 -11.67 -11.61
CA GLN A 19 4.99 -13.03 -11.08
C GLN A 19 3.68 -13.69 -11.55
N TYR A 20 2.56 -12.96 -11.53
CA TYR A 20 1.28 -13.52 -11.98
C TYR A 20 1.27 -13.85 -13.48
N LEU A 21 1.96 -13.05 -14.31
CA LEU A 21 2.13 -13.35 -15.73
C LEU A 21 3.00 -14.58 -15.94
N GLU A 22 4.11 -14.70 -15.21
CA GLU A 22 4.99 -15.88 -15.27
C GLU A 22 4.26 -17.16 -14.87
N GLU A 23 3.47 -17.12 -13.80
CA GLU A 23 2.64 -18.25 -13.34
C GLU A 23 1.59 -18.66 -14.39
N ALA A 24 1.14 -17.72 -15.22
CA ALA A 24 0.23 -17.96 -16.34
C ALA A 24 0.95 -18.41 -17.63
N GLY A 25 2.28 -18.53 -17.62
CA GLY A 25 3.08 -18.86 -18.80
C GLY A 25 3.20 -17.73 -19.82
N VAL A 26 2.93 -16.50 -19.41
CA VAL A 26 3.04 -15.29 -20.24
C VAL A 26 4.44 -14.70 -20.07
N ALA A 27 5.11 -14.39 -21.18
CA ALA A 27 6.43 -13.77 -21.15
C ALA A 27 6.38 -12.37 -20.53
N VAL A 28 7.29 -12.11 -19.58
CA VAL A 28 7.48 -10.78 -18.97
C VAL A 28 8.54 -10.03 -19.76
N ASP A 29 8.12 -9.42 -20.86
CA ASP A 29 8.94 -8.50 -21.65
C ASP A 29 8.65 -7.03 -21.32
N GLU A 30 9.37 -6.11 -21.97
CA GLU A 30 9.20 -4.67 -21.76
C GLU A 30 7.77 -4.20 -22.05
N SER A 31 7.10 -4.79 -23.04
CA SER A 31 5.70 -4.48 -23.37
C SER A 31 4.76 -4.93 -22.26
N ALA A 32 4.94 -6.14 -21.72
CA ALA A 32 4.18 -6.64 -20.59
C ALA A 32 4.36 -5.76 -19.34
N LEU A 33 5.60 -5.35 -19.05
CA LEU A 33 5.88 -4.44 -17.93
C LEU A 33 5.26 -3.07 -18.11
N ALA A 34 5.34 -2.50 -19.32
CA ALA A 34 4.70 -1.23 -19.65
C ALA A 34 3.16 -1.31 -19.52
N PHE A 35 2.56 -2.42 -19.98
CA PHE A 35 1.13 -2.68 -19.80
C PHE A 35 0.75 -2.78 -18.32
N LEU A 36 1.49 -3.54 -17.51
CA LEU A 36 1.22 -3.67 -16.07
C LEU A 36 1.30 -2.32 -15.36
N ARG A 37 2.28 -1.48 -15.71
CA ARG A 37 2.37 -0.11 -15.17
C ARG A 37 1.14 0.71 -15.56
N ALA A 38 0.80 0.76 -16.84
CA ALA A 38 -0.37 1.51 -17.32
C ALA A 38 -1.67 1.03 -16.65
N ALA A 39 -1.89 -0.28 -16.58
CA ALA A 39 -3.07 -0.88 -15.95
C ALA A 39 -3.23 -0.49 -14.48
N LYS A 40 -2.12 -0.31 -13.75
CA LYS A 40 -2.11 0.15 -12.36
C LYS A 40 -2.36 1.66 -12.25
N THR A 41 -1.69 2.45 -13.09
CA THR A 41 -1.72 3.91 -13.01
C THR A 41 -2.97 4.54 -13.63
N ASP A 42 -3.65 3.84 -14.53
CA ASP A 42 -4.85 4.32 -15.23
C ASP A 42 -6.16 4.01 -14.51
N THR A 43 -6.08 3.69 -13.22
CA THR A 43 -7.27 3.61 -12.36
C THR A 43 -7.62 4.98 -11.79
N VAL A 44 -8.92 5.26 -11.64
CA VAL A 44 -9.41 6.49 -10.98
C VAL A 44 -8.85 6.61 -9.56
N TYR A 45 -8.77 5.48 -8.86
CA TYR A 45 -8.17 5.37 -7.53
C TYR A 45 -6.73 5.87 -7.51
N PHE A 46 -5.87 5.32 -8.38
CA PHE A 46 -4.44 5.66 -8.39
C PHE A 46 -4.22 7.13 -8.76
N ARG A 47 -4.90 7.62 -9.79
CA ARG A 47 -4.81 9.04 -10.20
C ARG A 47 -5.26 9.97 -9.07
N HIS A 48 -6.37 9.66 -8.40
CA HIS A 48 -6.84 10.45 -7.26
C HIS A 48 -5.83 10.45 -6.11
N MET A 49 -5.27 9.28 -5.78
CA MET A 49 -4.23 9.14 -4.75
C MET A 49 -3.00 9.99 -5.07
N ILE A 50 -2.47 9.94 -6.29
CA ILE A 50 -1.31 10.76 -6.71
C ILE A 50 -1.61 12.25 -6.55
N HIS A 51 -2.77 12.73 -7.03
CA HIS A 51 -3.14 14.14 -6.86
C HIS A 51 -3.23 14.56 -5.40
N ARG A 52 -3.80 13.70 -4.53
CA ARG A 52 -3.91 13.99 -3.10
C ARG A 52 -2.56 14.00 -2.39
N LEU A 53 -1.69 13.04 -2.69
CA LEU A 53 -0.34 12.98 -2.12
C LEU A 53 0.52 14.14 -2.62
N ALA A 54 0.42 14.49 -3.91
CA ALA A 54 1.13 15.63 -4.46
C ALA A 54 0.72 16.95 -3.79
N ALA A 55 -0.59 17.14 -3.56
CA ALA A 55 -1.10 18.29 -2.80
C ALA A 55 -0.59 18.29 -1.35
N TYR A 56 -0.57 17.13 -0.68
CA TYR A 56 -0.04 16.98 0.68
C TYR A 56 1.45 17.34 0.77
N PHE A 57 2.26 16.87 -0.18
CA PHE A 57 3.69 17.13 -0.21
C PHE A 57 4.07 18.47 -0.84
N GLY A 58 3.14 19.16 -1.53
CA GLY A 58 3.41 20.39 -2.27
C GLY A 58 4.30 20.18 -3.51
N VAL A 59 4.13 19.05 -4.20
CA VAL A 59 4.93 18.67 -5.39
C VAL A 59 4.04 18.49 -6.63
N ASN A 60 4.67 18.22 -7.79
CA ASN A 60 3.95 17.91 -9.01
C ASN A 60 3.14 16.60 -8.88
N PRO A 61 1.95 16.50 -9.51
CA PRO A 61 1.08 15.33 -9.44
C PRO A 61 1.54 14.20 -10.39
N ASP A 62 2.78 13.77 -10.23
CA ASP A 62 3.37 12.62 -10.91
C ASP A 62 4.00 11.63 -9.91
N VAL A 63 4.16 10.38 -10.34
CA VAL A 63 4.62 9.29 -9.48
C VAL A 63 6.03 9.54 -8.94
N ASP A 64 6.94 10.02 -9.78
CA ASP A 64 8.34 10.23 -9.41
C ASP A 64 8.46 11.30 -8.31
N SER A 65 7.78 12.43 -8.49
CA SER A 65 7.74 13.53 -7.54
C SER A 65 7.14 13.09 -6.19
N VAL A 66 6.02 12.35 -6.22
CA VAL A 66 5.36 11.85 -5.01
C VAL A 66 6.22 10.81 -4.29
N ALA A 67 6.81 9.85 -5.02
CA ALA A 67 7.66 8.82 -4.43
C ALA A 67 8.94 9.43 -3.82
N ALA A 68 9.54 10.41 -4.50
CA ALA A 68 10.70 11.15 -3.98
C ALA A 68 10.35 11.93 -2.70
N ALA A 69 9.23 12.66 -2.69
CA ALA A 69 8.79 13.42 -1.53
C ALA A 69 8.47 12.52 -0.32
N ARG A 70 7.79 11.40 -0.54
CA ARG A 70 7.56 10.36 0.49
C ARG A 70 8.87 9.88 1.09
N ASN A 71 9.83 9.49 0.24
CA ASN A 71 11.12 8.99 0.70
C ASN A 71 11.88 10.03 1.52
N ALA A 72 11.88 11.29 1.08
CA ALA A 72 12.52 12.39 1.79
C ALA A 72 11.85 12.67 3.15
N ALA A 73 10.52 12.57 3.24
CA ALA A 73 9.81 12.73 4.51
C ALA A 73 10.19 11.64 5.51
N ILE A 74 10.24 10.37 5.08
CA ILE A 74 10.64 9.24 5.92
C ILE A 74 12.11 9.37 6.36
N GLU A 75 13.00 9.78 5.46
CA GLU A 75 14.42 9.97 5.78
C GLU A 75 14.64 11.11 6.79
N ARG A 76 13.86 12.18 6.68
CA ARG A 76 13.95 13.34 7.57
C ARG A 76 13.35 13.06 8.95
N ASP A 77 12.16 12.46 9.00
CA ASP A 77 11.34 12.42 10.22
C ASP A 77 11.26 11.03 10.87
N GLY A 78 11.62 9.97 10.14
CA GLY A 78 11.38 8.59 10.55
C GLY A 78 10.05 8.03 10.01
N TYR A 79 9.96 6.69 9.92
CA TYR A 79 8.81 6.01 9.31
C TYR A 79 7.53 6.11 10.14
N ASP A 80 7.65 5.98 11.46
CA ASP A 80 6.55 6.11 12.42
C ASP A 80 5.97 7.53 12.43
N VAL A 81 6.84 8.55 12.43
CA VAL A 81 6.41 9.96 12.35
C VAL A 81 5.72 10.24 11.02
N TYR A 82 6.26 9.74 9.91
CA TYR A 82 5.63 9.83 8.60
C TYR A 82 4.22 9.20 8.59
N CYS A 83 4.07 7.97 9.10
CA CYS A 83 2.78 7.28 9.17
C CYS A 83 1.77 8.06 10.01
N LYS A 84 2.17 8.49 11.21
CA LYS A 84 1.32 9.24 12.13
C LYS A 84 0.84 10.56 11.52
N THR A 85 1.73 11.32 10.90
CA THR A 85 1.39 12.62 10.27
C THR A 85 0.48 12.43 9.06
N MET A 86 0.65 11.36 8.28
CA MET A 86 -0.25 11.01 7.18
C MET A 86 -1.67 10.68 7.67
N PHE A 87 -1.83 9.90 8.74
CA PHE A 87 -3.15 9.62 9.31
C PHE A 87 -3.82 10.89 9.84
N MET A 88 -3.07 11.76 10.54
CA MET A 88 -3.60 13.05 10.99
C MET A 88 -4.01 13.97 9.84
N ALA A 89 -3.22 14.03 8.77
CA ALA A 89 -3.56 14.83 7.58
C ALA A 89 -4.80 14.31 6.84
N GLY A 90 -5.11 13.02 7.01
CA GLY A 90 -6.35 12.40 6.56
C GLY A 90 -7.54 12.58 7.50
N ASP A 91 -7.36 13.24 8.66
CA ASP A 91 -8.34 13.31 9.76
C ASP A 91 -8.80 11.92 10.25
N ILE A 92 -7.86 10.97 10.31
CA ILE A 92 -8.10 9.59 10.73
C ILE A 92 -7.65 9.42 12.18
N ALA A 93 -8.61 9.20 13.08
CA ALA A 93 -8.35 8.96 14.51
C ALA A 93 -8.25 7.48 14.89
N THR A 94 -8.93 6.60 14.14
CA THR A 94 -9.05 5.17 14.46
C THR A 94 -9.08 4.34 13.17
N LEU A 95 -8.42 3.19 13.16
CA LEU A 95 -8.56 2.16 12.12
C LEU A 95 -9.13 0.87 12.69
N ILE A 96 -10.13 0.34 11.99
CA ILE A 96 -10.65 -1.01 12.21
C ILE A 96 -9.99 -1.91 11.16
N VAL A 97 -9.13 -2.84 11.58
CA VAL A 97 -8.20 -3.54 10.69
C VAL A 97 -8.34 -5.06 10.81
N ASP A 98 -8.53 -5.73 9.66
CA ASP A 98 -8.33 -7.17 9.54
C ASP A 98 -6.84 -7.47 9.30
N PHE A 99 -6.23 -8.22 10.22
CA PHE A 99 -4.82 -8.63 10.15
C PHE A 99 -4.63 -9.98 9.44
N GLY A 100 -5.66 -10.50 8.77
CA GLY A 100 -5.63 -11.75 8.02
C GLY A 100 -4.78 -11.74 6.74
N TYR A 101 -4.30 -10.57 6.30
CA TYR A 101 -3.38 -10.41 5.16
C TYR A 101 -2.42 -9.23 5.41
N PRO A 102 -1.15 -9.29 4.95
CA PRO A 102 -0.46 -10.42 4.33
C PRO A 102 -0.15 -11.55 5.32
N GLN A 103 0.37 -12.68 4.83
CA GLN A 103 0.87 -13.79 5.66
C GLN A 103 2.40 -13.91 5.50
N PRO A 104 3.18 -13.99 6.60
CA PRO A 104 2.73 -13.92 8.00
C PRO A 104 2.15 -12.54 8.36
N SER A 105 1.19 -12.54 9.29
CA SER A 105 0.53 -11.31 9.71
C SER A 105 1.50 -10.33 10.38
N ILE A 106 1.25 -9.04 10.18
CA ILE A 106 1.97 -7.97 10.88
C ILE A 106 1.55 -8.01 12.36
N PRO A 107 2.50 -8.06 13.32
CA PRO A 107 2.16 -8.00 14.73
C PRO A 107 1.38 -6.72 15.06
N VAL A 108 0.22 -6.85 15.68
CA VAL A 108 -0.69 -5.73 15.99
C VAL A 108 0.02 -4.62 16.77
N GLU A 109 0.88 -4.98 17.73
CA GLU A 109 1.64 -3.99 18.51
C GLU A 109 2.65 -3.19 17.67
N THR A 110 3.25 -3.81 16.65
CA THR A 110 4.12 -3.11 15.70
C THR A 110 3.31 -2.11 14.89
N PHE A 111 2.17 -2.56 14.34
CA PHE A 111 1.30 -1.69 13.55
C PHE A 111 0.75 -0.52 14.37
N ARG A 112 0.34 -0.76 15.61
CA ARG A 112 -0.17 0.28 16.52
C ARG A 112 0.90 1.33 16.82
N ARG A 113 2.14 0.91 17.09
CA ARG A 113 3.26 1.82 17.33
C ARG A 113 3.53 2.71 16.12
N GLU A 114 3.54 2.13 14.91
CA GLU A 114 3.85 2.86 13.68
C GLU A 114 2.71 3.78 13.22
N ALA A 115 1.45 3.37 13.38
CA ALA A 115 0.31 4.18 12.99
C ALA A 115 0.09 5.39 13.90
N GLY A 116 0.38 5.25 15.20
CA GLY A 116 0.26 6.35 16.16
C GLY A 116 -1.17 6.86 16.40
N ILE A 117 -2.16 6.03 16.04
CA ILE A 117 -3.61 6.23 16.19
C ILE A 117 -4.25 4.99 16.80
N GLU A 118 -5.54 5.05 17.15
CA GLU A 118 -6.24 3.89 17.71
C GLU A 118 -6.38 2.77 16.66
N ILE A 119 -6.04 1.54 17.05
CA ILE A 119 -6.16 0.35 16.20
C ILE A 119 -7.08 -0.66 16.88
N VAL A 120 -8.18 -0.99 16.18
CA VAL A 120 -9.18 -1.98 16.58
C VAL A 120 -9.07 -3.21 15.65
N PRO A 121 -8.49 -4.33 16.10
CA PRO A 121 -8.39 -5.53 15.29
C PRO A 121 -9.77 -6.19 15.08
N ILE A 122 -10.04 -6.66 13.87
CA ILE A 122 -11.17 -7.54 13.56
C ILE A 122 -10.74 -9.00 13.73
N PHE A 123 -11.61 -9.81 14.33
CA PHE A 123 -11.45 -11.26 14.30
C PHE A 123 -12.02 -11.82 12.99
N ARG A 124 -11.13 -12.23 12.08
CA ARG A 124 -11.50 -12.88 10.82
C ARG A 124 -12.02 -14.29 11.09
N ILE A 125 -13.28 -14.56 10.75
CA ILE A 125 -13.96 -15.80 11.12
C ILE A 125 -13.68 -16.96 10.16
N GLU A 126 -13.24 -16.68 8.94
CA GLU A 126 -13.05 -17.69 7.89
C GLU A 126 -12.03 -18.78 8.27
N PRO A 127 -10.87 -18.47 8.89
CA PRO A 127 -9.97 -19.51 9.40
C PRO A 127 -10.64 -20.42 10.44
N LEU A 128 -11.41 -19.83 11.37
CA LEU A 128 -12.16 -20.61 12.38
C LEU A 128 -13.22 -21.50 11.73
N ILE A 129 -13.92 -21.01 10.71
CA ILE A 129 -14.91 -21.81 9.97
C ILE A 129 -14.23 -23.02 9.32
N VAL A 130 -13.06 -22.83 8.70
CA VAL A 130 -12.29 -23.93 8.09
C VAL A 130 -11.85 -24.94 9.16
N ASP A 131 -11.34 -24.48 10.30
CA ASP A 131 -10.92 -25.36 11.39
C ASP A 131 -12.09 -26.19 11.94
N LEU A 132 -13.26 -25.56 12.13
CA LEU A 132 -14.47 -26.23 12.63
C LEU A 132 -15.07 -27.22 11.64
N LEU A 133 -14.93 -26.99 10.33
CA LEU A 133 -15.41 -27.92 9.30
C LEU A 133 -14.48 -29.13 9.09
N ASN A 134 -13.20 -29.00 9.47
CA ASN A 134 -12.20 -30.05 9.36
C ASN A 134 -12.00 -30.86 10.65
N ALA A 135 -12.68 -30.48 11.74
CA ALA A 135 -12.68 -31.16 13.03
C ALA A 135 -13.68 -32.33 13.07
#